data_AF-A0A433U5P7-F1
#
_entry.id   AF-A0A433U5P7-F1
#
_cell.length_a   1.000
_cell.length_b   1.000
_cell.length_c   1.000
_cell.angle_alpha   90.00
_cell.angle_beta   90.00
_cell.angle_gamma   90.00
#
_symmetry.space_group_name_H-M   'P 1'
#
loop_
_entity.id
_entity.type
_entity.pdbx_description
1 polymer ?
#
loop_
_entity_poly.entity_id
_entity_poly.type
_entity_poly.pdbx_seq_one_letter_code
_entity_poly.pdbx_strand_id
1 'polypeptide(L)'
;MEPVKGACLQTMDPDVIPLYKAVNECKIGPESRKENNTHTDGNDYYYTDLFDFGPKFIRMRLTDGVRELQTVIRDKATPRNDFIFYADRLIRLVVEEGLNKLPYRKCDVVTPTGQVYEGLRYEKGNCGVSIVRSGEAMEQGLRDCCRSIRIGKILIQSDDDTHDARVVYANLPKDINQRKVLLMYPIMCTGNTVSKALEILQMNNVKEENII
;
A
#
# COMPACT_ATOMS: atom_id res chain seq x y z
N MET A 1 21.58 -12.77 -7.42
CA MET A 1 20.25 -13.20 -6.96
C MET A 1 19.64 -11.97 -6.31
N GLU A 2 18.93 -11.17 -7.11
CA GLU A 2 18.46 -9.83 -6.72
C GLU A 2 17.14 -9.91 -5.92
N PRO A 3 16.88 -9.02 -4.95
CA PRO A 3 15.64 -9.00 -4.20
C PRO A 3 14.51 -8.34 -5.01
N VAL A 4 13.40 -9.05 -5.14
CA VAL A 4 12.19 -8.63 -5.87
C VAL A 4 11.43 -7.56 -5.06
N LYS A 5 11.26 -6.36 -5.64
CA LYS A 5 10.61 -5.19 -5.03
C LYS A 5 9.15 -5.10 -5.49
N GLY A 6 8.21 -5.40 -4.57
CA GLY A 6 6.76 -5.22 -4.75
C GLY A 6 6.27 -3.89 -4.15
N ALA A 7 5.18 -3.36 -4.71
CA ALA A 7 4.60 -2.07 -4.36
C ALA A 7 3.96 -2.07 -2.96
N CYS A 8 3.96 -0.91 -2.29
CA CYS A 8 3.29 -0.67 -1.02
C CYS A 8 2.66 0.72 -1.04
N LEU A 9 1.36 0.83 -0.77
CA LEU A 9 0.79 2.08 -0.28
C LEU A 9 1.11 2.21 1.22
N GLN A 10 1.55 3.41 1.62
CA GLN A 10 2.22 3.71 2.88
C GLN A 10 1.39 3.47 4.15
N THR A 11 2.05 2.97 5.21
CA THR A 11 2.47 3.80 6.37
C THR A 11 3.80 3.29 6.94
N MET A 12 4.89 4.03 6.73
CA MET A 12 6.16 3.86 7.47
C MET A 12 6.36 5.08 8.38
N ASP A 13 6.90 4.84 9.56
CA ASP A 13 7.10 5.79 10.67
C ASP A 13 8.50 6.43 10.60
N PRO A 14 8.66 7.77 10.68
CA PRO A 14 9.96 8.42 10.77
C PRO A 14 10.73 8.14 12.06
N ASP A 15 10.05 7.78 13.16
CA ASP A 15 10.67 7.67 14.49
C ASP A 15 11.29 6.29 14.79
N VAL A 16 11.17 5.33 13.87
CA VAL A 16 11.81 4.00 13.97
C VAL A 16 13.17 3.96 13.25
N ILE A 17 13.48 4.95 12.42
CA ILE A 17 14.73 5.04 11.66
C ILE A 17 15.98 5.34 12.54
N PRO A 18 15.91 6.08 13.68
CA PRO A 18 17.11 6.37 14.46
C PRO A 18 17.72 5.15 15.17
N LEU A 19 16.97 4.07 15.43
CA LEU A 19 17.54 2.90 16.11
C LEU A 19 18.37 1.99 15.20
N TYR A 20 18.17 2.04 13.88
CA TYR A 20 18.90 1.17 12.95
C TYR A 20 20.24 1.74 12.48
N LYS A 21 20.45 3.06 12.61
CA LYS A 21 21.71 3.73 12.23
C LYS A 21 22.84 3.65 13.27
N ALA A 22 22.62 3.02 14.41
CA ALA A 22 23.68 2.77 15.40
C ALA A 22 24.47 1.47 15.14
N VAL A 23 24.06 0.61 14.20
CA VAL A 23 24.66 -0.73 14.04
C VAL A 23 25.59 -0.87 12.84
N ASN A 24 25.54 0.00 11.81
CA ASN A 24 26.46 -0.14 10.67
C ASN A 24 27.02 1.21 10.21
N GLU A 25 28.32 1.36 10.45
CA GLU A 25 29.20 2.44 10.00
C GLU A 25 29.09 2.69 8.49
N CYS A 26 28.94 3.95 8.06
CA CYS A 26 29.51 4.39 6.79
C CYS A 26 29.75 5.91 6.73
N LYS A 27 31.02 6.24 7.00
CA LYS A 27 31.85 7.40 6.66
C LYS A 27 31.19 8.58 5.90
N ILE A 28 31.26 9.74 6.57
CA ILE A 28 31.05 11.09 6.03
C ILE A 28 32.26 11.50 5.19
N GLY A 29 32.02 12.18 4.05
CA GLY A 29 33.01 12.93 3.26
C GLY A 29 32.34 14.13 2.57
N PRO A 30 33.06 15.23 2.29
CA PRO A 30 32.59 16.58 2.66
C PRO A 30 32.06 17.45 1.51
N GLU A 31 31.22 18.41 1.92
CA GLU A 31 30.97 19.77 1.41
C GLU A 31 31.00 20.08 -0.10
N SER A 32 29.88 20.65 -0.59
CA SER A 32 29.95 21.96 -1.26
C SER A 32 28.64 22.72 -1.14
N ARG A 33 28.72 23.73 -0.28
CA ARG A 33 27.79 24.82 -0.01
C ARG A 33 27.60 25.70 -1.26
N LYS A 34 26.35 25.90 -1.69
CA LYS A 34 25.91 27.17 -2.28
C LYS A 34 24.52 27.51 -1.74
N GLU A 35 24.51 28.45 -0.81
CA GLU A 35 23.35 29.21 -0.38
C GLU A 35 22.77 29.97 -1.59
N ASN A 36 21.44 30.01 -1.70
CA ASN A 36 20.72 31.19 -2.12
C ASN A 36 19.29 31.11 -1.56
N ASN A 37 18.99 32.05 -0.66
CA ASN A 37 17.76 32.20 0.09
C ASN A 37 16.61 32.75 -0.76
N THR A 38 15.44 32.11 -0.66
CA THR A 38 14.14 32.79 -0.56
C THR A 38 13.27 32.06 0.48
N HIS A 39 13.06 32.71 1.63
CA HIS A 39 12.04 32.39 2.64
C HIS A 39 10.63 32.61 2.00
N THR A 40 9.56 31.85 2.23
CA THR A 40 9.08 30.97 3.31
C THR A 40 8.08 29.96 2.72
N ASP A 41 8.20 28.67 3.08
CA ASP A 41 7.10 27.80 3.53
C ASP A 41 7.70 26.47 3.99
N GLY A 42 7.72 26.29 5.32
CA GLY A 42 8.64 25.40 6.01
C GLY A 42 8.22 23.94 6.09
N ASN A 43 9.17 23.08 5.72
CA ASN A 43 9.53 21.82 6.38
C ASN A 43 8.51 20.68 6.46
N ASP A 44 8.18 20.07 5.32
CA ASP A 44 7.70 18.67 5.30
C ASP A 44 8.19 17.85 4.09
N TYR A 45 9.02 18.44 3.20
CA TYR A 45 9.39 17.84 1.91
C TYR A 45 10.74 17.08 1.90
N TYR A 46 11.54 17.12 2.97
CA TYR A 46 12.95 16.70 2.88
C TYR A 46 13.25 15.23 3.20
N TYR A 47 12.31 14.43 3.73
CA TYR A 47 12.64 13.07 4.18
C TYR A 47 12.38 11.95 3.18
N THR A 48 11.42 12.11 2.26
CA THR A 48 11.11 11.07 1.27
C THR A 48 12.05 11.06 0.08
N ASP A 49 12.72 12.17 -0.23
CA ASP A 49 13.72 12.25 -1.31
C ASP A 49 15.04 11.57 -0.95
N LEU A 50 15.21 11.14 0.31
CA LEU A 50 16.39 10.41 0.80
C LEU A 50 16.33 8.90 0.55
N PHE A 51 15.18 8.37 0.10
CA PHE A 51 14.99 6.93 -0.15
C PHE A 51 14.39 6.69 -1.53
N ASP A 52 15.19 6.14 -2.44
CA ASP A 52 14.70 5.67 -3.73
C ASP A 52 14.02 4.30 -3.56
N PHE A 53 12.70 4.32 -3.40
CA PHE A 53 11.85 3.13 -3.35
C PHE A 53 11.65 2.48 -4.73
N GLY A 54 12.24 3.04 -5.79
CA GLY A 54 12.19 2.54 -7.15
C GLY A 54 10.97 3.03 -7.94
N PRO A 55 10.95 2.80 -9.27
CA PRO A 55 9.99 3.43 -10.19
C PRO A 55 8.55 2.91 -10.06
N LYS A 56 8.34 1.77 -9.39
CA LYS A 56 7.02 1.18 -9.15
C LYS A 56 6.37 1.65 -7.86
N PHE A 57 7.10 2.38 -7.01
CA PHE A 57 6.55 2.93 -5.79
C PHE A 57 5.67 4.14 -6.10
N ILE A 58 4.42 4.11 -5.63
CA ILE A 58 3.45 5.18 -5.85
C ILE A 58 3.06 5.75 -4.50
N ARG A 59 3.40 7.03 -4.32
CA ARG A 59 2.99 7.79 -3.13
C ARG A 59 1.62 8.40 -3.37
N MET A 60 0.67 8.16 -2.47
CA MET A 60 -0.60 8.87 -2.45
C MET A 60 -0.36 10.37 -2.21
N ARG A 61 -1.19 11.23 -2.82
CA ARG A 61 -1.11 12.67 -2.60
C ARG A 61 -1.29 13.00 -1.11
N LEU A 62 -0.31 13.68 -0.52
CA LEU A 62 -0.39 14.14 0.86
C LEU A 62 -1.11 15.50 0.91
N THR A 63 -2.42 15.48 1.12
CA THR A 63 -3.22 16.67 1.39
C THR A 63 -3.27 16.95 2.90
N ASP A 64 -3.63 18.16 3.31
CA ASP A 64 -3.81 18.48 4.73
C ASP A 64 -4.84 17.57 5.41
N GLY A 65 -5.87 17.13 4.67
CA GLY A 65 -6.82 16.14 5.15
C GLY A 65 -6.18 14.78 5.42
N VAL A 66 -5.30 14.28 4.54
CA VAL A 66 -4.57 13.03 4.81
C VAL A 66 -3.63 13.19 6.00
N ARG A 67 -2.98 14.35 6.14
CA ARG A 67 -2.11 14.64 7.29
C ARG A 67 -2.90 14.65 8.60
N GLU A 68 -4.10 15.25 8.62
CA GLU A 68 -4.99 15.24 9.80
C GLU A 68 -5.37 13.80 10.21
N LEU A 69 -5.78 12.96 9.26
CA LEU A 69 -6.07 11.56 9.52
C LEU A 69 -4.84 10.84 10.11
N GLN A 70 -3.65 11.10 9.55
CA GLN A 70 -2.39 10.54 10.02
C GLN A 70 -2.02 11.01 11.43
N THR A 71 -2.26 12.27 11.75
CA THR A 71 -2.02 12.81 13.10
C THR A 71 -2.87 12.09 14.13
N VAL A 72 -4.17 11.89 13.87
CA VAL A 72 -5.08 11.22 14.80
C VAL A 72 -4.71 9.76 15.02
N ILE A 73 -4.43 9.00 13.95
CA ILE A 73 -4.08 7.57 14.10
C ILE A 73 -2.69 7.36 14.74
N ARG A 74 -1.80 8.36 14.70
CA ARG A 74 -0.47 8.30 15.30
C ARG A 74 -0.43 8.79 16.74
N ASP A 75 -1.40 9.61 17.16
CA ASP A 75 -1.48 10.08 18.53
C ASP A 75 -1.80 8.92 19.49
N LYS A 76 -0.90 8.72 20.46
CA LYS A 76 -1.02 7.72 21.53
C LYS A 76 -2.23 7.98 22.43
N ALA A 77 -2.70 9.23 22.53
CA ALA A 77 -3.85 9.60 23.34
C ALA A 77 -5.19 9.34 22.64
N THR A 78 -5.20 9.01 21.35
CA THR A 78 -6.43 8.78 20.58
C THR A 78 -7.20 7.57 21.13
N PRO A 79 -8.50 7.73 21.46
CA PRO A 79 -9.30 6.62 21.95
C PRO A 79 -9.56 5.62 20.82
N ARG A 80 -9.76 4.34 21.20
CA ARG A 80 -9.90 3.23 20.26
C ARG A 80 -10.95 3.46 19.16
N ASN A 81 -12.11 4.03 19.51
CA ASN A 81 -13.20 4.24 18.55
C ASN A 81 -12.82 5.27 17.48
N ASP A 82 -12.15 6.35 17.89
CA ASP A 82 -11.67 7.37 16.96
C ASP A 82 -10.56 6.77 16.10
N PHE A 83 -9.60 6.03 16.69
CA PHE A 83 -8.57 5.34 15.91
C PHE A 83 -9.16 4.49 14.77
N ILE A 84 -10.17 3.67 15.05
CA ILE A 84 -10.84 2.84 14.04
C ILE A 84 -11.52 3.72 12.99
N PHE A 85 -12.28 4.73 13.40
CA PHE A 85 -12.98 5.63 12.48
C PHE A 85 -12.03 6.35 11.52
N TYR A 86 -10.94 6.92 12.05
CA TYR A 86 -9.95 7.65 11.27
C TYR A 86 -9.09 6.71 10.39
N ALA A 87 -8.76 5.52 10.90
CA ALA A 87 -8.07 4.49 10.12
C ALA A 87 -8.92 4.02 8.94
N ASP A 88 -10.21 3.73 9.13
CA ASP A 88 -11.12 3.31 8.06
C ASP A 88 -11.26 4.40 6.98
N ARG A 89 -11.30 5.67 7.38
CA ARG A 89 -11.29 6.81 6.44
C ARG A 89 -10.02 6.85 5.61
N LEU A 90 -8.84 6.68 6.24
CA LEU A 90 -7.57 6.67 5.53
C LEU A 90 -7.44 5.46 4.60
N ILE A 91 -7.84 4.28 5.06
CA ILE A 91 -7.87 3.04 4.28
C ILE A 91 -8.70 3.22 3.02
N ARG A 92 -9.85 3.89 3.10
CA ARG A 92 -10.70 4.12 1.93
C ARG A 92 -10.00 4.95 0.86
N LEU A 93 -9.27 5.99 1.26
CA LEU A 93 -8.49 6.82 0.32
C LEU A 93 -7.37 5.99 -0.34
N VAL A 94 -6.66 5.21 0.46
CA VAL A 94 -5.60 4.30 0.00
C VAL A 94 -6.14 3.27 -0.99
N VAL A 95 -7.28 2.65 -0.68
CA VAL A 95 -7.91 1.65 -1.53
C VAL A 95 -8.37 2.25 -2.86
N GLU A 96 -9.00 3.43 -2.87
CA GLU A 96 -9.39 4.11 -4.11
C GLU A 96 -8.17 4.40 -5.01
N GLU A 97 -7.06 4.85 -4.44
CA GLU A 97 -5.81 5.04 -5.18
C GLU A 97 -5.21 3.73 -5.72
N GLY A 98 -5.35 2.63 -4.98
CA GLY A 98 -5.00 1.29 -5.45
C GLY A 98 -5.88 0.83 -6.61
N LEU A 99 -7.19 1.06 -6.53
CA LEU A 99 -8.16 0.73 -7.58
C LEU A 99 -7.90 1.53 -8.87
N ASN A 100 -7.39 2.76 -8.77
CA ASN A 100 -6.99 3.58 -9.93
C ASN A 100 -5.86 2.96 -10.77
N LYS A 101 -5.15 1.96 -10.25
CA LYS A 101 -4.09 1.21 -10.97
C LYS A 101 -4.62 -0.03 -11.70
N LEU A 102 -5.88 -0.39 -11.48
CA LEU A 102 -6.52 -1.48 -12.20
C LEU A 102 -6.90 -1.05 -13.63
N PRO A 103 -6.97 -2.00 -14.57
CA PRO A 103 -7.29 -1.67 -15.95
C PRO A 103 -8.75 -1.21 -16.13
N TYR A 104 -8.90 -0.19 -16.98
CA TYR A 104 -10.19 0.34 -17.42
C TYR A 104 -10.36 0.15 -18.92
N ARG A 105 -11.61 -0.03 -19.35
CA ARG A 105 -12.02 -0.05 -20.74
C ARG A 105 -12.86 1.20 -21.04
N LYS A 106 -12.62 1.82 -22.19
CA LYS A 106 -13.48 2.89 -22.70
C LYS A 106 -14.90 2.36 -22.94
N CYS A 107 -15.90 3.15 -22.56
CA CYS A 107 -17.28 2.85 -22.88
C CYS A 107 -18.10 4.12 -23.08
N ASP A 108 -18.94 4.11 -24.09
CA ASP A 108 -19.84 5.22 -24.36
C ASP A 108 -21.18 4.93 -23.68
N VAL A 109 -21.72 5.93 -23.00
CA VAL A 109 -23.04 5.86 -22.37
C VAL A 109 -23.90 7.00 -22.87
N VAL A 110 -25.18 6.75 -23.06
CA VAL A 110 -26.15 7.79 -23.39
C VAL A 110 -26.70 8.35 -22.09
N THR A 111 -26.51 9.64 -21.86
CA THR A 111 -27.05 10.34 -20.68
C THR A 111 -28.57 10.43 -20.76
N PRO A 112 -29.28 10.66 -19.64
CA PRO A 112 -30.72 10.93 -19.66
C PRO A 112 -31.12 12.12 -20.54
N THR A 113 -30.17 13.03 -20.83
CA THR A 113 -30.36 14.18 -21.73
C THR A 113 -30.14 13.84 -23.22
N GLY A 114 -29.90 12.56 -23.55
CA GLY A 114 -29.69 12.08 -24.92
C GLY A 114 -28.29 12.34 -25.49
N GLN A 115 -27.36 12.86 -24.69
CA GLN A 115 -25.98 13.11 -25.12
C GLN A 115 -25.11 11.86 -24.91
N VAL A 116 -24.12 11.64 -25.77
CA VAL A 116 -23.14 10.57 -25.60
C VAL A 116 -22.03 11.07 -24.69
N TYR A 117 -21.74 10.33 -23.61
CA TYR A 117 -20.62 10.54 -22.71
C TYR A 117 -19.57 9.44 -22.92
N GLU A 118 -18.37 9.85 -23.31
CA GLU A 118 -17.20 8.98 -23.43
C GLU A 118 -16.63 8.69 -22.04
N GLY A 119 -17.04 7.57 -21.47
CA GLY A 119 -16.68 7.17 -20.12
C GLY A 119 -15.66 6.04 -20.05
N LEU A 120 -15.41 5.59 -18.82
CA LEU A 120 -14.58 4.45 -18.49
C LEU A 120 -15.37 3.45 -17.66
N ARG A 121 -15.05 2.17 -17.84
CA ARG A 121 -15.59 1.06 -17.05
C ARG A 121 -14.45 0.17 -16.58
N TYR A 122 -14.49 -0.22 -15.31
CA TYR A 122 -13.55 -1.20 -14.77
C TYR A 122 -13.60 -2.52 -15.54
N GLU A 123 -12.43 -3.08 -15.81
CA GLU A 123 -12.34 -4.42 -16.36
C GLU A 123 -12.73 -5.47 -15.32
N LYS A 124 -13.40 -6.54 -15.77
CA LYS A 124 -13.77 -7.66 -14.88
C LYS A 124 -12.51 -8.49 -14.62
N GLY A 125 -12.47 -9.14 -13.45
CA GLY A 125 -11.35 -10.05 -13.12
C GLY A 125 -10.45 -9.56 -11.99
N ASN A 126 -10.81 -8.49 -11.29
CA ASN A 126 -10.04 -8.02 -10.14
C ASN A 126 -10.39 -8.84 -8.89
N CYS A 127 -9.41 -9.04 -8.00
CA CYS A 127 -9.61 -9.58 -6.66
C CYS A 127 -8.69 -8.91 -5.65
N GLY A 128 -9.13 -8.82 -4.40
CA GLY A 128 -8.28 -8.47 -3.27
C GLY A 128 -7.65 -9.70 -2.65
N VAL A 129 -6.45 -9.57 -2.08
CA VAL A 129 -5.86 -10.58 -1.20
C VAL A 129 -5.40 -9.88 0.06
N SER A 130 -5.95 -10.27 1.22
CA SER A 130 -5.56 -9.71 2.52
C SER A 130 -4.54 -10.61 3.20
N ILE A 131 -3.47 -10.02 3.70
CA ILE A 131 -2.53 -10.72 4.59
C ILE A 131 -3.09 -10.64 6.03
N VAL A 132 -3.49 -11.78 6.56
CA VAL A 132 -4.08 -11.93 7.88
C VAL A 132 -3.00 -11.72 8.95
N ARG A 133 -3.26 -10.98 10.04
CA ARG A 133 -4.55 -10.38 10.45
C ARG A 133 -4.75 -8.92 10.04
N SER A 134 -3.69 -8.12 9.99
CA SER A 134 -3.82 -6.66 9.81
C SER A 134 -4.38 -6.26 8.44
N GLY A 135 -4.13 -7.03 7.39
CA GLY A 135 -4.71 -6.82 6.06
C GLY A 135 -6.24 -6.94 6.04
N GLU A 136 -6.85 -7.63 7.01
CA GLU A 136 -8.32 -7.76 7.08
C GLU A 136 -9.00 -6.42 7.35
N ALA A 137 -8.32 -5.49 8.03
CA ALA A 137 -8.83 -4.14 8.27
C ALA A 137 -9.13 -3.37 6.97
N MET A 138 -8.43 -3.70 5.88
CA MET A 138 -8.62 -3.05 4.58
C MET A 138 -9.76 -3.66 3.76
N GLU A 139 -10.24 -4.85 4.11
CA GLU A 139 -11.27 -5.54 3.33
C GLU A 139 -12.59 -4.75 3.31
N GLN A 140 -12.96 -4.09 4.41
CA GLN A 140 -14.18 -3.32 4.47
C GLN A 140 -14.12 -2.12 3.51
N GLY A 141 -13.01 -1.37 3.54
CA GLY A 141 -12.77 -0.28 2.59
C GLY A 141 -12.85 -0.76 1.13
N LEU A 142 -12.30 -1.93 0.83
CA LEU A 142 -12.38 -2.53 -0.50
C LEU A 142 -13.81 -2.92 -0.91
N ARG A 143 -14.60 -3.51 0.01
CA ARG A 143 -16.00 -3.88 -0.27
C ARG A 143 -16.88 -2.65 -0.46
N ASP A 144 -16.60 -1.56 0.26
CA ASP A 144 -17.33 -0.30 0.15
C ASP A 144 -17.12 0.37 -1.21
N CYS A 145 -15.91 0.27 -1.78
CA CYS A 145 -15.60 0.75 -3.13
C CYS A 145 -16.06 -0.22 -4.22
N CYS A 146 -15.94 -1.53 -3.97
CA CYS A 146 -16.18 -2.59 -4.95
C CYS A 146 -17.05 -3.73 -4.37
N ARG A 147 -18.38 -3.61 -4.48
CA ARG A 147 -19.35 -4.54 -3.85
C ARG A 147 -19.19 -6.02 -4.20
N SER A 148 -18.71 -6.34 -5.40
CA SER A 148 -18.64 -7.73 -5.91
C SER A 148 -17.21 -8.27 -6.05
N ILE A 149 -16.23 -7.64 -5.40
CA ILE A 149 -14.83 -8.09 -5.48
C ILE A 149 -14.62 -9.36 -4.63
N ARG A 150 -13.93 -10.34 -5.20
CA ARG A 150 -13.52 -11.54 -4.47
C ARG A 150 -12.31 -11.21 -3.60
N ILE A 151 -12.30 -11.71 -2.37
CA ILE A 151 -11.20 -11.49 -1.43
C ILE A 151 -10.62 -12.85 -1.04
N GLY A 152 -9.34 -13.05 -1.37
CA GLY A 152 -8.53 -14.16 -0.87
C GLY A 152 -7.84 -13.79 0.44
N LYS A 153 -7.44 -14.79 1.21
CA LYS A 153 -6.76 -14.61 2.49
C LYS A 153 -5.48 -15.42 2.55
N ILE A 154 -4.42 -14.80 3.05
CA ILE A 154 -3.14 -15.46 3.31
C ILE A 154 -2.78 -15.20 4.77
N LEU A 155 -2.58 -16.26 5.55
CA LEU A 155 -2.04 -16.19 6.91
C LEU A 155 -0.56 -16.55 6.88
N ILE A 156 0.26 -15.57 7.26
CA ILE A 156 1.70 -15.74 7.42
C ILE A 156 2.02 -15.55 8.90
N GLN A 157 2.77 -16.49 9.45
CA GLN A 157 3.26 -16.42 10.81
C GLN A 157 4.79 -16.45 10.76
N SER A 158 5.42 -15.48 11.40
CA SER A 158 6.85 -15.54 11.67
C SER A 158 7.08 -16.47 12.85
N ASP A 159 8.04 -17.37 12.72
CA ASP A 159 8.50 -18.17 13.84
C ASP A 159 9.43 -17.31 14.72
N ASP A 160 9.16 -17.24 16.01
CA ASP A 160 9.89 -16.36 16.95
C ASP A 160 11.34 -16.83 17.16
N ASP A 161 11.62 -18.13 16.95
CA ASP A 161 12.94 -18.71 17.16
C ASP A 161 13.82 -18.58 15.91
N THR A 162 13.29 -18.90 14.73
CA THR A 162 14.06 -18.88 13.47
C THR A 162 13.94 -17.58 12.68
N HIS A 163 13.00 -16.69 13.05
CA HIS A 163 12.62 -15.49 12.29
C HIS A 163 12.15 -15.78 10.85
N ASP A 164 11.88 -17.04 10.51
CA ASP A 164 11.35 -17.41 9.21
C ASP A 164 9.84 -17.21 9.14
N ALA A 165 9.40 -16.49 8.12
CA ALA A 165 7.99 -16.30 7.84
C ALA A 165 7.46 -17.52 7.07
N ARG A 166 6.56 -18.28 7.72
CA ARG A 166 5.90 -19.47 7.16
C ARG A 166 4.44 -19.22 6.82
N VAL A 167 3.97 -19.89 5.77
CA VAL A 167 2.59 -19.83 5.31
C VAL A 167 1.78 -20.87 6.09
N VAL A 168 0.85 -20.41 6.91
CA VAL A 168 0.00 -21.29 7.72
C VAL A 168 -1.29 -21.62 6.99
N TYR A 169 -1.82 -20.67 6.22
CA TYR A 169 -3.07 -20.83 5.50
C TYR A 169 -3.11 -19.92 4.28
N ALA A 170 -3.62 -20.44 3.17
CA ALA A 170 -3.89 -19.65 1.97
C ALA A 170 -5.21 -20.12 1.34
N ASN A 171 -6.16 -19.20 1.21
CA ASN A 171 -7.42 -19.44 0.52
C ASN A 171 -7.62 -18.36 -0.52
N LEU A 172 -7.33 -18.73 -1.77
CA LEU A 172 -7.31 -17.85 -2.92
C LEU A 172 -8.44 -18.23 -3.89
N PRO A 173 -8.97 -17.29 -4.68
CA PRO A 173 -9.87 -17.61 -5.79
C PRO A 173 -9.22 -18.65 -6.73
N LYS A 174 -9.99 -19.66 -7.15
CA LYS A 174 -9.48 -20.75 -8.03
C LYS A 174 -8.91 -20.23 -9.36
N ASP A 175 -9.38 -19.08 -9.81
CA ASP A 175 -9.00 -18.42 -11.06
C ASP A 175 -8.01 -17.24 -10.84
N ILE A 176 -7.29 -17.19 -9.71
CA ILE A 176 -6.40 -16.07 -9.36
C ILE A 176 -5.28 -15.81 -10.39
N ASN A 177 -4.81 -16.84 -11.08
CA ASN A 177 -3.76 -16.74 -12.11
C ASN A 177 -4.14 -15.81 -13.29
N GLN A 178 -5.43 -15.67 -13.58
CA GLN A 178 -5.96 -14.82 -14.65
C GLN A 178 -6.42 -13.45 -14.16
N ARG A 179 -6.31 -13.18 -12.85
CA ARG A 179 -6.85 -11.99 -12.20
C ARG A 179 -5.78 -10.95 -11.91
N LYS A 180 -6.22 -9.70 -11.77
CA LYS A 180 -5.42 -8.64 -11.14
C LYS A 180 -5.65 -8.69 -9.63
N VAL A 181 -4.57 -8.73 -8.87
CA VAL A 181 -4.56 -8.93 -7.42
C VAL A 181 -4.18 -7.62 -6.75
N LEU A 182 -5.06 -7.09 -5.89
CA LEU A 182 -4.73 -6.01 -4.97
C LEU A 182 -4.32 -6.64 -3.63
N LEU A 183 -3.02 -6.61 -3.32
CA LEU A 183 -2.47 -7.18 -2.09
C LEU A 183 -2.55 -6.15 -0.96
N MET A 184 -3.31 -6.48 0.09
CA MET A 184 -3.63 -5.55 1.18
C MET A 184 -2.85 -5.90 2.45
N TYR A 185 -2.01 -4.97 2.88
CA TYR A 185 -1.29 -5.04 4.15
C TYR A 185 -0.94 -3.60 4.63
N PRO A 186 -1.53 -3.11 5.73
CA PRO A 186 -1.45 -1.68 6.07
C PRO A 186 -0.10 -1.24 6.65
N ILE A 187 0.72 -2.16 7.16
CA ILE A 187 1.98 -1.83 7.85
C ILE A 187 3.12 -2.59 7.19
N MET A 188 4.14 -1.90 6.72
CA MET A 188 5.34 -2.54 6.17
C MET A 188 6.57 -2.13 6.98
N CYS A 189 7.25 -3.12 7.58
CA CYS A 189 8.49 -2.91 8.32
C CYS A 189 9.67 -3.49 7.54
N THR A 190 9.98 -4.78 7.75
CA THR A 190 11.06 -5.48 7.02
C THR A 190 10.65 -5.91 5.61
N GLY A 191 9.34 -5.99 5.33
CA GLY A 191 8.81 -6.48 4.06
C GLY A 191 8.73 -8.01 3.93
N ASN A 192 9.33 -8.78 4.84
CA ASN A 192 9.38 -10.25 4.76
C ASN A 192 7.99 -10.90 4.63
N THR A 193 7.00 -10.41 5.36
CA THR A 193 5.61 -10.89 5.27
C THR A 193 5.03 -10.68 3.88
N VAL A 194 5.27 -9.52 3.27
CA VAL A 194 4.77 -9.22 1.92
C VAL A 194 5.53 -10.03 0.89
N SER A 195 6.85 -10.18 1.02
CA SER A 195 7.67 -11.04 0.15
C SER A 195 7.17 -12.49 0.16
N LYS A 196 6.85 -13.06 1.33
CA LYS A 196 6.26 -14.40 1.42
C LYS A 196 4.88 -14.48 0.80
N ALA A 197 4.04 -13.46 0.94
CA ALA A 197 2.76 -13.41 0.27
C ALA A 197 2.92 -13.39 -1.27
N LEU A 198 3.90 -12.65 -1.79
CA LEU A 198 4.24 -12.62 -3.20
C LEU A 198 4.71 -13.98 -3.71
N GLU A 199 5.59 -14.67 -2.97
CA GLU A 199 6.02 -16.04 -3.30
C GLU A 199 4.82 -16.98 -3.50
N ILE A 200 3.82 -16.94 -2.61
CA ILE A 200 2.60 -17.76 -2.73
C ILE A 200 1.81 -17.40 -3.98
N LEU A 201 1.64 -16.11 -4.27
CA LEU A 201 0.92 -15.66 -5.46
C LEU A 201 1.62 -16.14 -6.73
N GLN A 202 2.96 -16.06 -6.76
CA GLN A 202 3.78 -16.58 -7.86
C GLN A 202 3.68 -18.11 -7.98
N MET A 203 3.69 -18.86 -6.87
CA MET A 203 3.47 -20.31 -6.86
C MET A 203 2.08 -20.69 -7.42
N ASN A 204 1.09 -19.81 -7.28
CA ASN A 204 -0.23 -19.95 -7.88
C ASN A 204 -0.32 -19.40 -9.33
N ASN A 205 0.83 -19.16 -9.98
CA ASN A 205 0.96 -18.66 -11.35
C ASN A 205 0.37 -17.26 -11.58
N VAL A 206 0.30 -16.42 -10.54
CA VAL A 206 -0.01 -15.00 -10.71
C VAL A 206 1.23 -14.29 -11.23
N LYS A 207 1.08 -13.58 -12.36
CA LYS A 207 2.17 -12.76 -12.91
C LYS A 207 2.47 -11.57 -12.00
N GLU A 208 3.73 -11.20 -11.85
CA GLU A 208 4.13 -10.04 -11.03
C GLU A 208 3.47 -8.73 -11.50
N GLU A 209 3.31 -8.54 -12.81
CA GLU A 209 2.61 -7.38 -13.41
C GLU A 209 1.11 -7.30 -13.09
N ASN A 210 0.55 -8.36 -12.51
CA ASN A 210 -0.84 -8.44 -12.10
C ASN A 210 -1.03 -8.16 -10.61
N ILE A 211 0.06 -7.99 -9.84
CA ILE A 211 0.01 -7.73 -8.40
C ILE A 211 0.23 -6.24 -8.16
N ILE A 212 -0.69 -5.64 -7.41
CA ILE A 212 -0.70 -4.23 -7.01
C ILE A 212 -0.58 -4.15 -5.49
#